data_AF-A0A246Q5H2-F1
#
_entry.id   AF-A0A246Q5H2-F1
#
_cell.length_a   1.000
_cell.length_b   1.000
_cell.length_c   1.000
_cell.angle_alpha   90.00
_cell.angle_beta   90.00
_cell.angle_gamma   90.00
#
_symmetry.space_group_name_H-M   'P 1'
#
loop_
_entity.id
_entity.type
_entity.pdbx_description
1 polymer ?
#
loop_
_entity_poly.entity_id
_entity_poly.type
_entity_poly.pdbx_seq_one_letter_code
_entity_poly.pdbx_strand_id
1 'polypeptide(L)'
;MQSDSFFTSLGNTIGEVIRSIVSALKYVLGGFGHAIGEFSAGLARALGMNPTLFNFALLILGLLLLWAAISALVRRSLLGFIFWIVLAVLVLGALIE
;
A
#
# COMPACT_ATOMS: atom_id res chain seq x y z
N MET A 1 -7.89 -53.17 9.14
CA MET A 1 -6.90 -53.20 8.04
C MET A 1 -7.35 -52.45 6.79
N GLN A 2 -8.62 -52.55 6.33
CA GLN A 2 -9.09 -51.82 5.13
C GLN A 2 -9.54 -50.36 5.43
N SER A 3 -10.03 -50.09 6.64
CA SER A 3 -10.40 -48.76 7.12
C SER A 3 -9.20 -47.82 7.23
N ASP A 4 -8.06 -48.30 7.74
CA ASP A 4 -6.85 -47.50 7.95
C ASP A 4 -6.32 -46.92 6.64
N SER A 5 -6.44 -47.67 5.54
CA SER A 5 -6.02 -47.22 4.20
C SER A 5 -6.91 -46.12 3.62
N PHE A 6 -8.23 -46.16 3.88
CA PHE A 6 -9.18 -45.17 3.38
C PHE A 6 -9.03 -43.82 4.11
N PHE A 7 -9.00 -43.83 5.44
CA PHE A 7 -8.81 -42.62 6.24
C PHE A 7 -7.42 -41.99 6.00
N THR A 8 -6.38 -42.82 5.77
CA THR A 8 -5.04 -42.33 5.40
C THR A 8 -5.02 -41.66 4.02
N SER A 9 -5.67 -42.27 3.02
CA SER A 9 -5.77 -41.69 1.68
C SER A 9 -6.54 -40.37 1.66
N LEU A 10 -7.66 -40.30 2.39
CA LEU A 10 -8.43 -39.07 2.55
C LEU A 10 -7.64 -37.98 3.25
N GLY A 11 -6.97 -38.31 4.36
CA GLY A 11 -6.11 -37.36 5.09
C GLY A 11 -4.98 -36.81 4.22
N ASN A 12 -4.36 -37.66 3.40
CA ASN A 12 -3.30 -37.25 2.48
C ASN A 12 -3.85 -36.32 1.38
N THR A 13 -4.97 -36.69 0.76
CA THR A 13 -5.60 -35.91 -0.32
C THR A 13 -6.05 -34.54 0.17
N ILE A 14 -6.71 -34.49 1.33
CA ILE A 14 -7.16 -33.22 1.95
C ILE A 14 -5.96 -32.37 2.36
N GLY A 15 -4.93 -32.98 2.96
CA GLY A 15 -3.70 -32.28 3.33
C GLY A 15 -2.98 -31.66 2.13
N GLU A 16 -2.95 -32.37 0.99
CA GLU A 16 -2.36 -31.89 -0.26
C GLU A 16 -3.15 -30.71 -0.84
N VAL A 17 -4.48 -30.77 -0.84
CA VAL A 17 -5.35 -29.66 -1.26
C VAL A 17 -5.13 -28.43 -0.39
N ILE A 18 -5.11 -28.58 0.95
CA ILE A 18 -4.87 -27.45 1.86
C ILE A 18 -3.47 -26.86 1.62
N ARG A 19 -2.45 -27.69 1.45
CA ARG A 19 -1.08 -27.24 1.19
C ARG A 19 -0.97 -26.48 -0.12
N SER A 20 -1.70 -26.91 -1.15
CA SER A 20 -1.79 -26.20 -2.43
C SER A 20 -2.37 -24.80 -2.26
N ILE A 21 -3.51 -24.68 -1.56
CA ILE A 21 -4.17 -23.39 -1.27
C ILE A 21 -3.23 -22.46 -0.49
N VAL A 22 -2.61 -22.96 0.58
CA VAL A 22 -1.67 -22.17 1.40
C VAL A 22 -0.45 -21.73 0.58
N SER A 23 0.04 -22.58 -0.32
CA SER A 23 1.19 -22.25 -1.17
C SER A 23 0.84 -21.17 -2.19
N ALA A 24 -0.33 -21.27 -2.83
CA ALA A 24 -0.86 -20.24 -3.72
C ALA A 24 -1.06 -18.92 -2.98
N LEU A 25 -1.64 -18.96 -1.77
CA LEU A 25 -1.82 -17.78 -0.93
C LEU A 25 -0.48 -17.15 -0.59
N LYS A 26 0.51 -17.93 -0.14
CA LYS A 26 1.86 -17.41 0.16
C LYS A 26 2.53 -16.78 -1.04
N TYR A 27 2.38 -17.38 -2.23
CA TYR A 27 2.92 -16.81 -3.46
C TYR A 27 2.27 -15.47 -3.81
N VAL A 28 0.93 -15.42 -3.77
CA VAL A 28 0.18 -14.21 -4.10
C VAL A 28 0.45 -13.11 -3.07
N LEU A 29 0.31 -13.40 -1.78
CA LEU A 29 0.53 -12.42 -0.71
C LEU A 29 2.00 -12.00 -0.62
N GLY A 30 2.93 -12.93 -0.83
CA GLY A 30 4.37 -12.63 -0.89
C GLY A 30 4.71 -11.73 -2.07
N GLY A 31 4.15 -12.02 -3.24
CA GLY A 31 4.29 -11.17 -4.43
C GLY A 31 3.74 -9.76 -4.22
N PHE A 32 2.53 -9.64 -3.66
CA PHE A 32 1.96 -8.33 -3.32
C PHE A 32 2.79 -7.58 -2.27
N GLY A 33 3.22 -8.26 -1.21
CA GLY A 33 4.05 -7.67 -0.17
C GLY A 33 5.38 -7.15 -0.72
N HIS A 34 6.03 -7.92 -1.60
CA HIS A 34 7.26 -7.49 -2.27
C HIS A 34 7.02 -6.30 -3.20
N ALA A 35 5.95 -6.33 -4.02
CA ALA A 35 5.61 -5.23 -4.92
C ALA A 35 5.30 -3.92 -4.18
N ILE A 36 4.54 -3.99 -3.08
CA ILE A 36 4.24 -2.83 -2.23
C ILE A 36 5.52 -2.31 -1.56
N GLY A 37 6.40 -3.21 -1.10
CA GLY A 37 7.70 -2.86 -0.55
C GLY A 37 8.57 -2.10 -1.55
N GLU A 38 8.74 -2.63 -2.76
CA GLU A 38 9.52 -1.99 -3.83
C GLU A 38 8.89 -0.66 -4.28
N PHE A 39 7.57 -0.61 -4.41
CA PHE A 39 6.85 0.62 -4.75
C PHE A 39 7.04 1.71 -3.69
N SER A 40 6.82 1.38 -2.42
CA SER A 40 7.00 2.34 -1.31
C SER A 40 8.45 2.79 -1.19
N ALA A 41 9.43 1.89 -1.29
CA ALA A 41 10.85 2.25 -1.31
C ALA A 41 11.21 3.14 -2.51
N GLY A 42 10.66 2.86 -3.69
CA GLY A 42 10.82 3.65 -4.90
C GLY A 42 10.23 5.06 -4.74
N LEU A 43 9.02 5.18 -4.21
CA LEU A 43 8.40 6.48 -3.89
C LEU A 43 9.26 7.27 -2.90
N ALA A 44 9.73 6.62 -1.84
CA ALA A 44 10.56 7.27 -0.84
C ALA A 44 11.86 7.83 -1.45
N ARG A 45 12.53 7.03 -2.29
CA ARG A 45 13.73 7.47 -3.03
C ARG A 45 13.44 8.59 -4.03
N ALA A 46 12.36 8.49 -4.79
CA ALA A 46 12.00 9.50 -5.79
C ALA A 46 11.70 10.87 -5.15
N LEU A 47 11.17 10.85 -3.92
CA LEU A 47 10.84 12.03 -3.15
C LEU A 47 11.96 12.46 -2.19
N GLY A 48 13.09 11.74 -2.13
CA GLY A 48 14.18 12.04 -1.19
C GLY A 48 13.78 11.92 0.28
N MET A 49 12.75 11.15 0.60
CA MET A 49 12.27 10.99 1.97
C MET A 49 12.76 9.68 2.60
N ASN A 50 12.88 9.68 3.93
CA ASN A 50 13.11 8.45 4.68
C ASN A 50 11.86 7.55 4.65
N PRO A 51 11.96 6.23 4.32
CA PRO A 51 10.83 5.31 4.23
C PRO A 51 10.24 4.94 5.62
N THR A 52 9.61 5.91 6.28
CA THR A 52 8.93 5.73 7.57
C THR A 52 7.42 5.84 7.40
N LEU A 53 6.66 5.09 8.21
CA LEU A 53 5.19 5.16 8.22
C LEU A 53 4.67 6.59 8.46
N PHE A 54 5.39 7.36 9.27
CA PHE A 54 5.07 8.76 9.53
C PHE A 54 5.18 9.62 8.26
N ASN A 55 6.28 9.49 7.50
CA ASN A 55 6.47 10.22 6.25
C ASN A 55 5.43 9.82 5.19
N PHE A 56 5.05 8.54 5.10
CA PHE A 56 3.95 8.12 4.23
C PHE A 56 2.60 8.70 4.66
N ALA A 57 2.32 8.80 5.95
CA ALA A 57 1.10 9.46 6.44
C ALA A 57 1.09 10.96 6.08
N LEU A 58 2.22 11.65 6.24
CA LEU A 58 2.37 13.04 5.80
C LEU A 58 2.27 13.17 4.28
N LEU A 59 2.75 12.19 3.50
CA LEU A 59 2.65 12.20 2.04
C LEU A 59 1.18 12.14 1.61
N ILE A 60 0.42 11.23 2.19
CA ILE A 60 -1.02 11.12 1.96
C ILE A 60 -1.72 12.43 2.34
N LEU A 61 -1.38 13.00 3.50
CA LEU A 61 -1.93 14.28 3.94
C LEU A 61 -1.62 15.40 2.95
N GLY A 62 -0.37 15.53 2.50
CA GLY A 62 0.04 16.51 1.50
C GLY A 62 -0.67 16.33 0.16
N LEU A 63 -0.89 15.08 -0.26
CA LEU A 63 -1.65 14.76 -1.48
C LEU A 63 -3.12 15.13 -1.36
N LEU A 64 -3.74 14.94 -0.19
CA LEU A 64 -5.10 15.38 0.10
C LEU A 64 -5.21 16.92 0.07
N LEU A 65 -4.20 17.63 0.55
CA LEU A 65 -4.13 19.10 0.46
C LEU A 65 -4.00 19.56 -1.00
N LEU A 66 -3.17 18.89 -1.81
CA LEU A 66 -3.11 19.15 -3.25
C LEU A 66 -4.46 18.90 -3.92
N TRP A 67 -5.13 17.80 -3.58
CA TRP A 67 -6.47 17.52 -4.10
C TRP A 67 -7.48 18.61 -3.70
N ALA A 68 -7.41 19.10 -2.46
CA ALA A 68 -8.24 20.21 -2.00
C ALA A 68 -7.94 21.51 -2.77
N ALA A 69 -6.68 21.81 -3.07
CA ALA A 69 -6.29 22.95 -3.89
C ALA A 69 -6.88 22.84 -5.31
N ILE A 70 -6.68 21.69 -5.97
CA ILE A 70 -7.25 21.43 -7.30
C ILE A 70 -8.78 21.57 -7.27
N SER A 71 -9.42 21.00 -6.25
CA SER A 71 -10.86 21.09 -6.05
C SER A 71 -11.34 22.54 -5.87
N ALA A 72 -10.57 23.38 -5.18
CA ALA A 72 -10.87 24.80 -5.02
C ALA A 72 -10.75 25.57 -6.34
N LEU A 73 -9.76 25.22 -7.17
CA LEU A 73 -9.57 25.81 -8.50
C LEU A 73 -10.74 25.47 -9.43
N VAL A 74 -11.22 24.22 -9.43
CA VAL A 74 -12.40 23.79 -10.20
C VAL A 74 -13.66 24.56 -9.77
N ARG A 75 -13.79 24.87 -8.47
CA ARG A 75 -14.89 25.68 -7.93
C ARG A 75 -14.72 27.19 -8.18
N ARG A 76 -13.76 27.62 -9.02
CA ARG A 76 -13.38 29.02 -9.29
C ARG A 76 -13.02 29.84 -8.04
N SER A 77 -12.59 29.19 -6.97
CA SER A 77 -12.14 29.87 -5.75
C SER A 77 -10.62 30.06 -5.76
N LEU A 78 -10.17 31.22 -6.23
CA LEU A 78 -8.74 31.57 -6.24
C LEU A 78 -8.15 31.64 -4.83
N LEU A 79 -8.89 32.21 -3.87
CA LEU A 79 -8.41 32.34 -2.49
C LEU A 79 -8.30 30.98 -1.80
N GLY A 80 -9.26 30.09 -2.05
CA GLY A 80 -9.21 28.72 -1.55
C GLY A 80 -8.04 27.95 -2.14
N PHE A 81 -7.79 28.08 -3.45
CA PHE A 81 -6.63 27.46 -4.10
C PHE A 81 -5.32 27.91 -3.46
N ILE A 82 -5.13 29.21 -3.25
CA ILE A 82 -3.91 29.77 -2.65
C ILE A 82 -3.71 29.24 -1.21
N PHE A 83 -4.78 29.21 -0.41
CA PHE A 83 -4.69 28.69 0.95
C PHE A 83 -4.27 27.21 0.98
N TRP A 84 -4.96 26.36 0.19
CA TRP A 84 -4.69 24.92 0.17
C TRP A 84 -3.33 24.58 -0.46
N ILE A 85 -2.90 25.30 -1.51
CA ILE A 85 -1.62 25.03 -2.16
C ILE A 85 -0.44 25.39 -1.25
N VAL A 86 -0.54 26.49 -0.49
CA VAL A 86 0.50 26.86 0.48
C VAL A 86 0.63 25.77 1.54
N LEU A 87 -0.48 25.31 2.11
CA LEU A 87 -0.45 24.21 3.08
C LEU A 87 0.10 22.92 2.46
N ALA A 88 -0.29 22.58 1.23
CA ALA A 88 0.21 21.40 0.55
C ALA A 88 1.73 21.45 0.35
N VAL A 89 2.27 22.61 -0.08
CA VAL A 89 3.70 22.81 -0.27
C VAL A 89 4.45 22.74 1.06
N LEU A 90 3.92 23.33 2.14
CA LEU A 90 4.55 23.25 3.45
C LEU A 90 4.63 21.81 3.97
N VAL A 91 3.55 21.05 3.82
CA VAL A 91 3.51 19.64 4.24
C VAL A 91 4.43 18.81 3.37
N LEU A 92 4.26 18.84 2.04
CA LEU A 92 5.06 18.02 1.11
C LEU A 92 6.55 18.40 1.11
N GLY A 93 6.86 19.69 1.24
CA GLY A 93 8.23 20.18 1.34
C GLY A 93 8.93 19.70 2.61
N ALA A 94 8.19 19.48 3.70
CA ALA A 94 8.75 18.92 4.94
C ALA A 94 9.09 17.42 4.86
N LEU A 95 8.68 16.70 3.81
CA LEU A 95 9.07 15.29 3.61
C LEU A 95 10.41 15.14 2.92
N ILE A 96 10.86 16.19 2.21
CA ILE A 96 12.07 16.16 1.42
C ILE A 96 13.22 16.55 2.37
N GLU A 97 14.20 15.65 2.51
CA GLU A 97 15.46 15.91 3.22
C GLU A 97 16.61 16.18 2.24
#